data_AF-A0A9E5WPV8-F1
#
_entry.id   AF-A0A9E5WPV8-F1
#
_cell.length_a   1.000
_cell.length_b   1.000
_cell.length_c   1.000
_cell.angle_alpha   90.00
_cell.angle_beta   90.00
_cell.angle_gamma   90.00
#
_symmetry.space_group_name_H-M   'P 1'
#
loop_
_entity.id
_entity.type
_entity.pdbx_description
1 polymer ?
#
loop_
_entity_poly.entity_id
_entity_poly.type
_entity_poly.pdbx_seq_one_letter_code
_entity_poly.pdbx_strand_id
1 'polypeptide(L)'
;MPNRNAEAVSRLDHPDSRIPSRLEVALWVAVFVVGVGLRCARAQRVAVEHFDEGVYVSNLWFAEEGYRYPDAHFYAPPFFPWLNEWVIVLFGPTRWACMSVSLAAGSATILLMGWVARKWFGPEAG
;
A
#
# COMPACT_ATOMS: atom_id res chain seq x y z
N MET A 1 -52.19 -2.89 -3.15
CA MET A 1 -51.30 -2.38 -2.09
C MET A 1 -49.88 -2.37 -2.65
N PRO A 2 -49.15 -1.24 -2.63
CA PRO A 2 -47.78 -1.20 -3.13
C PRO A 2 -46.90 -2.13 -2.29
N ASN A 3 -46.11 -2.97 -2.95
CA ASN A 3 -45.25 -3.95 -2.32
C ASN A 3 -44.09 -3.23 -1.62
N ARG A 4 -44.13 -3.13 -0.29
CA ARG A 4 -43.06 -2.55 0.55
C ARG A 4 -41.67 -3.13 0.26
N ASN A 5 -41.60 -4.36 -0.24
CA ASN A 5 -40.33 -5.00 -0.59
C ASN A 5 -39.71 -4.39 -1.87
N ALA A 6 -40.51 -3.84 -2.77
CA ALA A 6 -40.01 -3.18 -3.99
C ALA A 6 -39.34 -1.84 -3.68
N GLU A 7 -39.85 -1.08 -2.71
CA GLU A 7 -39.22 0.17 -2.25
C GLU A 7 -37.92 -0.06 -1.47
N ALA A 8 -37.83 -1.18 -0.73
CA ALA A 8 -36.59 -1.56 -0.05
C ALA A 8 -35.49 -1.96 -1.05
N VAL A 9 -35.86 -2.68 -2.12
CA VAL A 9 -34.93 -3.06 -3.21
C VAL A 9 -34.53 -1.83 -4.04
N SER A 10 -35.44 -0.89 -4.31
CA SER A 10 -35.10 0.33 -5.05
C SER A 10 -34.22 1.31 -4.28
N ARG A 11 -34.15 1.21 -2.94
CA ARG A 11 -33.20 1.99 -2.11
C ARG A 11 -31.80 1.38 -2.08
N LEU A 12 -31.66 0.10 -2.43
CA LEU A 12 -30.37 -0.57 -2.58
C LEU A 12 -29.75 -0.31 -3.97
N ASP A 13 -30.57 0.10 -4.94
CA ASP A 13 -30.09 0.74 -6.18
C ASP A 13 -29.67 2.17 -5.87
N HIS A 14 -28.57 2.33 -5.13
CA HIS A 14 -27.88 3.61 -5.11
C HIS A 14 -27.41 3.85 -6.56
N PRO A 15 -27.80 4.96 -7.23
CA PRO A 15 -27.48 5.18 -8.63
C PRO A 15 -25.97 5.10 -8.79
N ASP A 16 -25.57 3.99 -9.40
CA ASP A 16 -24.21 3.57 -9.66
C ASP A 16 -23.59 4.59 -10.63
N SER A 17 -23.04 5.69 -10.09
CA SER A 17 -22.10 6.51 -10.84
C SER A 17 -20.85 5.66 -11.01
N ARG A 18 -20.88 4.76 -12.00
CA ARG A 18 -19.76 3.87 -12.34
C ARG A 18 -18.45 4.64 -12.54
N ILE A 19 -18.57 5.92 -12.87
CA ILE A 19 -17.49 6.85 -13.11
C ILE A 19 -17.39 7.82 -11.91
N PRO A 20 -16.26 7.86 -11.20
CA PRO A 20 -15.97 8.85 -10.17
C PRO A 20 -16.09 10.28 -10.71
N SER A 21 -16.66 11.19 -9.93
CA SER A 21 -16.71 12.59 -10.32
C SER A 21 -15.31 13.22 -10.33
N ARG A 22 -15.11 14.32 -11.06
CA ARG A 22 -13.83 15.05 -11.05
C ARG A 22 -13.42 15.51 -9.65
N LEU A 23 -14.39 15.97 -8.86
CA LEU A 23 -14.17 16.39 -7.48
C LEU A 23 -13.74 15.21 -6.62
N GLU A 24 -14.41 14.07 -6.77
CA GLU A 24 -14.09 12.84 -6.03
C GLU A 24 -12.67 12.37 -6.33
N VAL A 25 -12.28 12.29 -7.61
CA VAL A 25 -10.90 11.95 -8.00
C VAL A 25 -9.91 12.94 -7.41
N ALA A 26 -10.22 14.25 -7.42
CA ALA A 26 -9.36 15.25 -6.83
C ALA A 26 -9.20 15.06 -5.31
N LEU A 27 -10.28 14.69 -4.60
CA LEU A 27 -10.24 14.39 -3.17
C LEU A 27 -9.40 13.14 -2.88
N TRP A 28 -9.57 12.07 -3.66
CA TRP A 28 -8.75 10.86 -3.53
C TRP A 28 -7.27 11.14 -3.75
N VAL A 29 -6.94 11.91 -4.80
CA VAL A 29 -5.57 12.35 -5.06
C VAL A 29 -5.05 13.21 -3.90
N ALA A 30 -5.84 14.15 -3.39
CA ALA A 30 -5.44 14.99 -2.27
C ALA A 30 -5.15 14.15 -1.01
N VAL A 31 -6.05 13.24 -0.63
CA VAL A 31 -5.86 12.34 0.52
C VAL A 31 -4.66 11.43 0.32
N PHE A 32 -4.46 10.89 -0.88
CA PHE A 32 -3.29 10.09 -1.22
C PHE A 32 -1.99 10.90 -1.08
N VAL A 33 -1.92 12.10 -1.66
CA VAL A 33 -0.76 13.00 -1.57
C VAL A 33 -0.46 13.37 -0.12
N VAL A 34 -1.48 13.72 0.67
CA VAL A 34 -1.32 14.00 2.10
C VAL A 34 -0.81 12.76 2.84
N GLY A 35 -1.39 11.58 2.59
CA GLY A 35 -1.01 10.35 3.26
C GLY A 35 0.40 9.87 2.91
N VAL A 36 0.84 10.03 1.65
CA VAL A 36 2.23 9.82 1.21
C VAL A 36 3.14 10.85 1.88
N GLY A 37 2.76 12.12 1.85
CA GLY A 37 3.54 13.20 2.48
C GLY A 37 3.78 12.97 3.97
N LEU A 38 2.75 12.55 4.71
CA LEU A 38 2.87 12.20 6.13
C LEU A 38 3.79 11.00 6.37
N ARG A 39 3.73 9.97 5.53
CA ARG A 39 4.65 8.81 5.63
C ARG A 39 6.09 9.19 5.32
N CYS A 40 6.30 10.10 4.37
CA CYS A 40 7.62 10.58 3.98
C CYS A 40 8.20 11.65 4.92
N ALA A 41 7.37 12.32 5.73
CA ALA A 41 7.77 13.50 6.51
C ALA A 41 8.96 13.26 7.46
N ARG A 42 9.17 12.00 7.86
CA ARG A 42 10.31 11.59 8.72
C ARG A 42 11.11 10.44 8.14
N ALA A 43 11.08 10.23 6.82
CA ALA A 43 11.79 9.13 6.16
C ALA A 43 13.30 9.13 6.47
N GLN A 44 13.90 10.31 6.62
CA GLN A 44 15.31 10.49 7.00
C GLN A 44 15.67 9.94 8.39
N ARG A 45 14.67 9.71 9.26
CA ARG A 45 14.85 9.14 10.60
C ARG A 45 14.63 7.64 10.64
N VAL A 46 14.25 7.03 9.53
CA VAL A 46 14.00 5.59 9.44
C VAL A 46 15.31 4.89 9.04
N ALA A 47 15.65 3.86 9.80
CA ALA A 47 16.73 2.93 9.49
C ALA A 47 16.17 1.51 9.56
N VAL A 48 16.94 0.55 9.05
CA VAL A 48 16.66 -0.86 9.29
C VAL A 48 17.07 -1.14 10.74
N GLU A 49 16.09 -1.36 11.60
CA GLU A 49 16.29 -1.46 13.05
C GLU A 49 15.84 -2.81 13.59
N HIS A 50 14.81 -3.40 13.00
CA HIS A 50 14.29 -4.68 13.43
C HIS A 50 15.01 -5.84 12.73
N PHE A 51 15.11 -6.97 13.42
CA PHE A 51 15.76 -8.16 12.90
C PHE A 51 15.11 -8.64 11.58
N ASP A 52 13.79 -8.66 11.52
CA ASP A 52 13.03 -9.10 10.36
C ASP A 52 13.21 -8.14 9.16
N GLU A 53 13.28 -6.83 9.41
CA GLU A 53 13.66 -5.86 8.38
C GLU A 53 15.04 -6.17 7.79
N GLY A 54 15.99 -6.54 8.65
CA GLY A 54 17.32 -6.99 8.25
C GLY A 54 17.29 -8.25 7.37
N VAL A 55 16.37 -9.18 7.64
CA VAL A 55 16.14 -10.36 6.79
C VAL A 55 15.58 -9.95 5.42
N TYR A 56 14.66 -8.98 5.36
CA TYR A 56 14.06 -8.54 4.09
C TYR A 56 15.02 -7.78 3.18
N VAL A 57 16.04 -7.12 3.76
CA VAL A 57 17.04 -6.31 3.03
C VAL A 57 18.45 -6.87 3.21
N SER A 58 18.58 -8.19 3.24
CA SER A 58 19.84 -8.90 3.49
C SER A 58 20.98 -8.47 2.56
N ASN A 59 20.67 -7.95 1.39
CA ASN A 59 21.63 -7.38 0.45
C ASN A 59 22.58 -6.34 1.06
N LEU A 60 22.18 -5.68 2.16
CA LEU A 60 23.02 -4.71 2.86
C LEU A 60 24.22 -5.32 3.59
N TRP A 61 24.09 -6.56 4.08
CA TRP A 61 25.09 -7.18 4.96
C TRP A 61 25.61 -8.54 4.48
N PHE A 62 24.88 -9.23 3.60
CA PHE A 62 25.17 -10.61 3.19
C PHE A 62 25.75 -10.70 1.78
N ALA A 63 26.58 -9.74 1.37
CA ALA A 63 27.13 -9.71 0.02
C ALA A 63 28.02 -10.94 -0.29
N GLU A 64 28.67 -11.51 0.73
CA GLU A 64 29.52 -12.70 0.59
C GLU A 64 28.71 -13.99 0.55
N GLU A 65 27.48 -13.97 1.07
CA GLU A 65 26.52 -15.08 1.14
C GLU A 65 25.47 -15.01 0.02
N GLY A 66 25.79 -14.34 -1.09
CA GLY A 66 24.90 -14.24 -2.25
C GLY A 66 23.70 -13.32 -2.03
N TYR A 67 23.88 -12.27 -1.22
CA TYR A 67 22.88 -11.24 -0.87
C TYR A 67 21.67 -11.75 -0.11
N ARG A 68 21.71 -12.97 0.42
CA ARG A 68 20.55 -13.62 1.06
C ARG A 68 20.85 -13.99 2.50
N TYR A 69 19.89 -13.71 3.38
CA TYR A 69 19.97 -14.16 4.77
C TYR A 69 19.96 -15.71 4.84
N PRO A 70 20.87 -16.34 5.60
CA PRO A 70 20.86 -17.79 5.81
C PRO A 70 19.52 -18.27 6.35
N ASP A 71 18.96 -19.32 5.76
CA ASP A 71 17.66 -19.87 6.15
C ASP A 71 16.49 -18.87 6.16
N ALA A 72 16.54 -17.84 5.30
CA ALA A 72 15.48 -16.82 5.18
C ALA A 72 14.05 -17.37 5.07
N HIS A 73 13.89 -18.59 4.57
CA HIS A 73 12.60 -19.26 4.41
C HIS A 73 11.87 -19.53 5.73
N PHE A 74 12.56 -19.54 6.88
CA PHE A 74 11.93 -19.62 8.20
C PHE A 74 11.36 -18.29 8.70
N TYR A 75 11.81 -17.17 8.12
CA TYR A 75 11.52 -15.83 8.63
C TYR A 75 10.64 -15.00 7.69
N ALA A 76 10.75 -15.23 6.37
CA ALA A 76 10.06 -14.44 5.37
C ALA A 76 9.64 -15.27 4.15
N PRO A 77 8.38 -15.17 3.69
CA PRO A 77 8.01 -15.61 2.35
C PRO A 77 8.87 -14.87 1.29
N PRO A 78 9.26 -15.52 0.19
CA PRO A 78 10.30 -15.00 -0.70
C PRO A 78 9.91 -13.74 -1.49
N PHE A 79 8.62 -13.45 -1.64
CA PHE A 79 8.15 -12.37 -2.50
C PHE A 79 8.56 -10.98 -2.00
N PHE A 80 8.44 -10.72 -0.70
CA PHE A 80 8.76 -9.40 -0.16
C PHE A 80 10.27 -9.09 -0.13
N PRO A 81 11.16 -10.02 0.29
CA PRO A 81 12.61 -9.86 0.11
C PRO A 81 13.00 -9.67 -1.35
N TRP A 82 12.39 -10.43 -2.28
CA TRP A 82 12.65 -10.30 -3.71
C TRP A 82 12.30 -8.90 -4.25
N LEU A 83 11.18 -8.31 -3.82
CA LEU A 83 10.85 -6.93 -4.19
C LEU A 83 11.91 -5.93 -3.68
N ASN A 84 12.35 -6.07 -2.43
CA ASN A 84 13.37 -5.20 -1.85
C ASN A 84 14.72 -5.34 -2.56
N GLU A 85 15.11 -6.56 -2.90
CA GLU A 85 16.32 -6.85 -3.68
C GLU A 85 16.30 -6.07 -5.00
N TRP A 86 15.21 -6.11 -5.77
CA TRP A 86 15.14 -5.35 -7.03
C TRP A 86 15.22 -3.85 -6.85
N VAL A 87 14.60 -3.29 -5.80
CA VAL A 87 14.75 -1.87 -5.51
C VAL A 87 16.21 -1.54 -5.18
N ILE A 88 16.87 -2.35 -4.35
CA ILE A 88 18.28 -2.15 -3.99
C ILE A 88 19.18 -2.28 -5.22
N VAL A 89 18.89 -3.20 -6.16
CA VAL A 89 19.61 -3.32 -7.44
C VAL A 89 19.44 -2.06 -8.30
N LEU A 90 18.24 -1.48 -8.36
CA LEU A 90 17.95 -0.33 -9.22
C LEU A 90 18.41 1.01 -8.63
N PHE A 91 18.30 1.19 -7.32
CA PHE A 91 18.51 2.48 -6.64
C PHE A 91 19.70 2.47 -5.67
N GLY A 92 20.39 1.34 -5.55
CA GLY A 92 21.49 1.13 -4.62
C GLY A 92 21.04 0.81 -3.18
N PRO A 93 21.98 0.39 -2.31
CA PRO A 93 21.74 0.01 -0.91
C PRO A 93 21.53 1.24 -0.01
N THR A 94 20.53 2.06 -0.32
CA THR A 94 20.19 3.26 0.43
C THR A 94 19.09 2.98 1.45
N ARG A 95 19.04 3.77 2.53
CA ARG A 95 17.95 3.69 3.53
C ARG A 95 16.56 3.82 2.90
N TRP A 96 16.45 4.71 1.91
CA TRP A 96 15.21 4.93 1.18
C TRP A 96 14.81 3.69 0.37
N ALA A 97 15.74 3.06 -0.35
CA ALA A 97 15.47 1.86 -1.13
C ALA A 97 14.88 0.75 -0.25
N CYS A 98 15.50 0.50 0.91
CA CYS A 98 15.07 -0.52 1.87
C CYS A 98 13.64 -0.33 2.42
N MET A 99 13.14 0.90 2.41
CA MET A 99 11.81 1.23 2.96
C MET A 99 10.77 1.48 1.86
N SER A 100 11.20 1.63 0.61
CA SER A 100 10.36 2.06 -0.50
C SER A 100 9.23 1.07 -0.82
N VAL A 101 9.47 -0.24 -0.71
CA VAL A 101 8.44 -1.26 -0.97
C VAL A 101 7.30 -1.14 0.04
N SER A 102 7.63 -1.07 1.33
CA SER A 102 6.66 -0.85 2.41
C SER A 102 5.94 0.48 2.27
N LEU A 103 6.68 1.55 1.92
CA LEU A 103 6.12 2.88 1.71
C LEU A 103 5.13 2.90 0.54
N ALA A 104 5.48 2.27 -0.58
CA ALA A 104 4.61 2.18 -1.75
C ALA A 104 3.36 1.35 -1.45
N ALA A 105 3.52 0.17 -0.85
CA ALA A 105 2.40 -0.70 -0.47
C ALA A 105 1.47 -0.01 0.53
N GLY A 106 2.02 0.56 1.60
CA GLY A 106 1.27 1.28 2.63
C GLY A 106 0.67 2.61 2.15
N SER A 107 1.13 3.17 1.04
CA SER A 107 0.49 4.32 0.38
C SER A 107 -0.63 3.87 -0.54
N ALA A 108 -0.44 2.78 -1.28
CA ALA A 108 -1.46 2.18 -2.14
C ALA A 108 -2.71 1.75 -1.34
N THR A 109 -2.56 1.36 -0.07
CA THR A 109 -3.71 1.04 0.79
C THR A 109 -4.69 2.20 0.94
N ILE A 110 -4.25 3.46 0.84
CA ILE A 110 -5.15 4.62 0.90
C ILE A 110 -6.16 4.56 -0.26
N LEU A 111 -5.64 4.39 -1.48
CA LEU A 111 -6.46 4.30 -2.69
C LEU A 111 -7.32 3.04 -2.70
N LEU A 112 -6.76 1.90 -2.26
CA LEU A 112 -7.49 0.64 -2.18
C LEU A 112 -8.65 0.71 -1.19
N MET A 113 -8.45 1.33 -0.02
CA MET A 113 -9.50 1.50 0.97
C MET A 113 -10.57 2.47 0.52
N GLY A 114 -10.21 3.61 -0.09
CA GLY A 114 -11.20 4.49 -0.72
C GLY A 114 -12.01 3.76 -1.80
N TRP A 115 -11.34 2.93 -2.62
CA TRP A 115 -12.01 2.14 -3.65
C TRP A 115 -12.95 1.07 -3.09
N VAL A 116 -12.53 0.31 -2.08
CA VAL A 116 -13.41 -0.69 -1.44
C VAL A 116 -14.57 0.00 -0.74
N ALA A 117 -14.33 1.07 0.01
CA ALA A 117 -15.37 1.81 0.71
C ALA A 117 -16.40 2.38 -0.27
N ARG A 118 -15.94 2.99 -1.37
CA ARG A 118 -16.81 3.45 -2.46
C ARG A 118 -17.65 2.30 -3.03
N LYS A 119 -17.02 1.16 -3.32
CA LYS A 119 -17.69 0.02 -3.98
C LYS A 119 -18.74 -0.63 -3.10
N TRP A 120 -18.55 -0.64 -1.79
CA TRP A 120 -19.45 -1.33 -0.87
C TRP A 120 -20.51 -0.40 -0.24
N PHE A 121 -20.18 0.87 -0.03
CA PHE A 121 -21.02 1.81 0.73
C PHE A 121 -21.40 3.09 -0.03
N GLY A 122 -20.91 3.25 -1.26
CA GLY A 122 -21.24 4.38 -2.14
C GLY A 122 -20.22 5.53 -2.11
N PRO A 123 -20.41 6.57 -2.96
CA PRO A 123 -19.44 7.63 -3.20
C PRO A 123 -18.94 8.38 -1.97
N GLU A 124 -19.82 8.67 -1.02
CA GLU A 124 -19.50 9.50 0.16
C GLU A 124 -18.63 8.76 1.20
N ALA A 125 -18.56 7.43 1.11
CA ALA A 125 -17.84 6.60 2.07
C ALA A 125 -16.36 6.39 1.72
N GLY A 126 -15.96 6.58 0.47
CA GLY A 126 -14.61 6.32 -0.04
C GLY A 126 -13.88 7.60 -0.42
#